data_AF-A0A292R178-F1
#
_entry.id   AF-A0A292R178-F1
#
_cell.length_a   1.000
_cell.length_b   1.000
_cell.length_c   1.000
_cell.angle_alpha   90.00
_cell.angle_beta   90.00
_cell.angle_gamma   90.00
#
_symmetry.space_group_name_H-M   'P 1'
#
loop_
_entity.id
_entity.type
_entity.pdbx_description
1 polymer ?
#
loop_
_entity_poly.entity_id
_entity_poly.type
_entity_poly.pdbx_seq_one_letter_code
_entity_poly.pdbx_strand_id
1 'polypeptide(L)' 'MLNIKEEIQVLLLRKGLSMSKMTRNMKKEGVSNINVASLSRMLSTKTVKFETIQLILDYLGYELNIAHKKK' A
#
# COMPACT_ATOMS: atom_id res chain seq x y z
N MET A 1 1.89 6.66 -16.54
CA MET A 1 1.87 5.27 -16.01
C MET A 1 1.56 5.39 -14.53
N LEU A 2 0.47 4.78 -14.06
CA LEU A 2 0.05 4.91 -12.66
C LEU A 2 1.17 4.42 -11.73
N ASN A 3 1.61 5.28 -10.82
CA ASN A 3 2.62 4.96 -9.84
C ASN A 3 1.94 4.32 -8.62
N ILE A 4 2.40 3.14 -8.20
CA ILE A 4 1.84 2.43 -7.05
C ILE A 4 1.83 3.29 -5.77
N LYS A 5 2.79 4.21 -5.63
CA LYS A 5 2.82 5.18 -4.53
C LYS A 5 1.61 6.11 -4.57
N GLU A 6 1.31 6.67 -5.73
CA GLU A 6 0.18 7.60 -5.92
C GLU A 6 -1.14 6.86 -5.71
N GLU A 7 -1.25 5.63 -6.22
CA GLU A 7 -2.44 4.80 -6.03
C GLU A 7 -2.69 4.53 -4.53
N ILE A 8 -1.68 4.05 -3.81
CA ILE A 8 -1.80 3.85 -2.35
C ILE A 8 -2.20 5.14 -1.64
N GLN A 9 -1.64 6.28 -2.02
CA GLN A 9 -2.02 7.58 -1.43
C GLN A 9 -3.49 7.91 -1.69
N VAL A 10 -3.99 7.69 -2.90
CA VAL A 10 -5.40 7.90 -3.23
C VAL A 10 -6.30 6.97 -2.40
N LEU A 11 -5.95 5.68 -2.29
CA LEU A 11 -6.72 4.71 -1.50
C LEU A 11 -6.76 5.09 -0.02
N LEU A 12 -5.65 5.58 0.52
CA LEU A 12 -5.56 6.08 1.89
C LEU A 12 -6.43 7.32 2.09
N LEU A 13 -6.39 8.28 1.17
CA LEU A 13 -7.22 9.50 1.20
C LEU A 13 -8.71 9.15 1.18
N ARG A 14 -9.14 8.22 0.32
CA ARG A 14 -10.53 7.72 0.26
C ARG A 14 -11.00 7.14 1.59
N LYS A 15 -10.08 6.59 2.39
CA LYS A 15 -10.36 6.04 3.73
C LYS A 15 -10.11 7.03 4.88
N GLY A 16 -9.73 8.28 4.60
CA GLY A 16 -9.37 9.26 5.65
C GLY A 16 -8.15 8.83 6.48
N LEU A 17 -7.22 8.09 5.88
CA LEU A 17 -6.01 7.59 6.52
C LEU A 17 -4.77 8.30 5.97
N SER A 18 -3.76 8.46 6.81
CA SER A 18 -2.39 8.75 6.39
C SER A 18 -1.57 7.45 6.40
N MET A 19 -0.44 7.42 5.67
CA MET A 19 0.48 6.27 5.73
C MET A 19 0.90 5.96 7.17
N SER A 20 1.21 6.99 7.96
CA SER A 20 1.61 6.83 9.36
C SER A 20 0.54 6.21 10.22
N LYS A 21 -0.72 6.63 10.02
CA LYS A 21 -1.87 6.06 10.74
C LYS A 21 -2.09 4.61 10.33
N MET A 22 -2.01 4.31 9.02
CA MET A 22 -2.12 2.95 8.51
C MET A 22 -1.04 2.03 9.12
N THR A 23 0.24 2.36 9.01
CA THR A 23 1.31 1.49 9.54
C THR A 23 1.23 1.33 11.06
N ARG A 24 0.78 2.37 11.78
CA ARG A 24 0.59 2.30 13.23
C ARG A 24 -0.54 1.33 13.59
N ASN A 25 -1.64 1.38 12.86
CA ASN A 25 -2.77 0.48 13.06
C ASN A 25 -2.39 -0.96 12.72
N MET A 26 -1.76 -1.20 11.55
CA MET A 26 -1.27 -2.52 11.15
C MET A 26 -0.33 -3.12 12.20
N LYS A 27 0.55 -2.30 12.79
CA LYS A 27 1.43 -2.74 13.87
C LYS A 27 0.67 -3.06 15.16
N LYS A 28 -0.31 -2.22 15.54
CA LYS A 28 -1.13 -2.43 16.73
C LYS A 28 -1.97 -3.70 16.62
N GLU A 29 -2.43 -4.02 15.42
CA GLU A 29 -3.27 -5.20 15.12
C GLU A 29 -2.45 -6.46 14.86
N GLY A 30 -1.12 -6.38 14.87
CA GLY A 30 -0.23 -7.53 14.61
C GLY A 30 -0.18 -7.96 13.15
N VAL A 31 -0.78 -7.19 12.24
CA VAL A 31 -0.83 -7.47 10.79
C VAL A 31 0.54 -7.26 10.13
N SER A 32 1.27 -6.21 10.54
CA SER A 32 2.57 -5.90 9.96
C SER A 32 3.45 -5.05 10.86
N ASN A 33 4.76 -5.28 10.80
CA ASN A 33 5.77 -4.45 11.46
C ASN A 33 6.41 -3.40 10.53
N ILE A 34 5.82 -3.17 9.35
CA ILE A 34 6.31 -2.14 8.41
C ILE A 34 6.30 -0.77 9.08
N ASN A 35 7.44 -0.08 8.98
CA ASN A 35 7.56 1.30 9.42
C ASN A 35 7.31 2.27 8.24
N VAL A 36 6.86 3.48 8.57
CA VAL A 36 6.50 4.52 7.58
C VAL A 36 7.68 4.92 6.69
N ALA A 37 8.87 5.10 7.29
CA ALA A 37 10.03 5.60 6.58
C ALA A 37 10.52 4.60 5.52
N SER A 38 10.60 3.32 5.90
CA SER A 38 10.91 2.21 5.02
C SER A 38 9.86 2.07 3.92
N LEU A 39 8.56 2.13 4.26
CA LEU A 39 7.50 2.06 3.25
C LEU A 39 7.60 3.22 2.25
N SER A 40 7.73 4.44 2.74
CA SER A 40 7.89 5.64 1.90
C SER A 40 9.11 5.55 1.00
N ARG A 41 10.24 5.06 1.53
CA ARG A 41 11.47 4.82 0.76
C ARG A 41 11.23 3.79 -0.34
N MET A 42 10.74 2.59 0.00
CA MET A 42 10.49 1.51 -0.96
C MET A 42 9.53 1.92 -2.09
N LEU A 43 8.48 2.68 -1.76
CA LEU A 43 7.53 3.21 -2.74
C LEU A 43 8.19 4.26 -3.65
N SER A 44 9.05 5.11 -3.10
CA SER A 44 9.73 6.16 -3.87
C SER A 44 10.84 5.59 -4.76
N THR A 45 11.56 4.57 -4.30
CA THR A 45 12.62 3.88 -5.06
C THR A 45 12.09 2.79 -5.99
N LYS A 46 10.79 2.51 -5.99
CA LYS A 46 10.15 1.43 -6.78
C LYS A 46 10.73 0.04 -6.48
N THR A 47 11.19 -0.17 -5.25
CA THR A 47 11.78 -1.44 -4.78
C THR A 47 10.86 -2.19 -3.82
N VAL A 48 9.59 -1.78 -3.73
CA VAL A 48 8.60 -2.42 -2.88
C VAL A 48 8.30 -3.83 -3.39
N LYS A 49 8.33 -4.82 -2.49
CA LYS A 49 7.95 -6.19 -2.82
C LYS A 49 6.46 -6.27 -3.14
N PHE A 50 6.09 -7.15 -4.05
CA PHE A 50 4.70 -7.39 -4.44
C PHE A 50 3.83 -7.80 -3.24
N GLU A 51 4.32 -8.71 -2.40
CA GLU A 51 3.64 -9.19 -1.17
C GLU A 51 3.30 -8.03 -0.22
N THR A 52 4.16 -7.02 -0.11
CA THR A 52 3.91 -5.82 0.69
C THR A 52 2.75 -5.01 0.12
N ILE A 53 2.64 -4.92 -1.19
CA ILE A 53 1.55 -4.21 -1.86
C ILE A 53 0.23 -4.96 -1.65
N GLN A 54 0.22 -6.28 -1.82
CA GLN A 54 -0.95 -7.12 -1.52
C GLN A 54 -1.41 -6.91 -0.08
N LEU A 55 -0.50 -7.03 0.89
CA LEU A 55 -0.82 -6.83 2.30
C LEU A 55 -1.45 -5.46 2.59
N ILE A 56 -0.94 -4.39 1.97
CA ILE A 56 -1.51 -3.05 2.12
C ILE A 56 -2.91 -2.99 1.51
N LEU A 57 -3.10 -3.55 0.32
CA LEU A 57 -4.39 -3.53 -0.36
C LEU A 57 -5.43 -4.36 0.40
N ASP A 58 -5.07 -5.55 0.86
CA ASP A 58 -5.91 -6.44 1.66
C ASP A 58 -6.34 -5.74 2.95
N TYR A 59 -5.40 -5.10 3.65
CA TYR A 59 -5.69 -4.30 4.85
C TYR A 59 -6.64 -3.13 4.54
N LEU A 60 -6.48 -2.51 3.37
CA LEU A 60 -7.38 -1.46 2.89
C LEU A 60 -8.67 -2.03 2.26
N GLY A 61 -8.90 -3.34 2.24
CA GLY A 61 -10.08 -3.97 1.66
C GLY A 61 -10.18 -3.84 0.14
N TYR A 62 -9.04 -3.86 -0.55
CA TYR A 62 -8.92 -3.88 -2.01
C TYR A 62 -8.20 -5.15 -2.45
N GLU A 63 -8.48 -5.61 -3.67
CA GLU A 63 -7.81 -6.75 -4.29
C GLU A 63 -7.01 -6.32 -5.52
N LEU A 64 -5.95 -7.07 -5.85
CA LEU A 64 -5.23 -6.93 -7.12
C LEU A 64 -5.86 -7.81 -8.18
N ASN A 65 -6.31 -7.19 -9.28
CA ASN A 65 -6.83 -7.91 -10.44
C ASN A 65 -5.79 -7.94 -11.57
N ILE A 66 -5.48 -9.15 -12.07
CA ILE A 66 -4.64 -9.36 -13.26
C ILE A 66 -5.58 -9.57 -14.44
N ALA A 67 -5.64 -8.58 -15.34
CA ALA A 67 -6.51 -8.62 -16.51
C ALA A 67 -5.71 -8.66 -17.82
N HIS A 68 -6.25 -9.37 -18.81
CA HIS A 68 -5.72 -9.30 -20.17
C HIS A 68 -6.00 -7.93 -20.79
N LYS A 69 -4.97 -7.29 -21.33
CA LYS A 69 -5.11 -6.04 -22.07
C LYS A 69 -5.80 -6.32 -23.40
N LYS A 70 -6.99 -5.74 -23.61
CA LYS A 70 -7.61 -5.70 -24.95
C LYS A 70 -6.73 -4.81 -25.84
N LYS A 71 -6.32 -5.37 -26.99
CA LYS A 71 -5.55 -4.63 -28.01
C LYS A 71 -6.40 -3.54 -28.64
#